data_AF-A0A4Y2EJ07-F1
#
_entry.id   AF-A0A4Y2EJ07-F1
#
_cell.length_a   1.000
_cell.length_b   1.000
_cell.length_c   1.000
_cell.angle_alpha   90.00
_cell.angle_beta   90.00
_cell.angle_gamma   90.00
#
_symmetry.space_group_name_H-M   'P 1'
#
loop_
_entity.id
_entity.type
_entity.pdbx_description
1 polymer ?
#
loop_
_entity_poly.entity_id
_entity_poly.type
_entity_poly.pdbx_seq_one_letter_code
_entity_poly.pdbx_strand_id
1 'polypeptide(L)'
;MNHSCTSGSKHLLNVIKNSRFSSDDLKKVVDPVISHNAFMKHFKNLLLSMLVDERRHIRELAVRRIVKARGSSSTVERRSFIFHKLNFKANQYIDMIDWFKCDVTEPQLQLILQ
;
A
#
# COMPACT_ATOMS: atom_id res chain seq x y z
N MET A 1 -10.02 6.79 17.62
CA MET A 1 -9.36 6.22 16.42
C MET A 1 -10.24 6.53 15.22
N ASN A 2 -9.69 7.08 14.12
CA ASN A 2 -10.49 7.34 12.92
C ASN A 2 -10.60 6.04 12.10
N HIS A 3 -11.81 5.49 12.00
CA HIS A 3 -12.11 4.23 11.32
C HIS A 3 -12.31 4.39 9.80
N SER A 4 -11.96 5.55 9.24
CA SER A 4 -12.09 5.82 7.81
C SER A 4 -11.09 4.99 6.99
N CYS A 5 -11.52 4.53 5.81
CA CYS A 5 -10.66 3.82 4.84
C CYS A 5 -9.39 4.60 4.47
N THR A 6 -9.42 5.93 4.59
CA THR A 6 -8.29 6.86 4.39
C THR A 6 -7.17 6.73 5.42
N SER A 7 -7.43 6.08 6.56
CA SER A 7 -6.45 5.88 7.63
C SER A 7 -5.80 4.49 7.59
N GLY A 8 -6.23 3.62 6.67
CA GLY A 8 -5.79 2.22 6.60
C GLY A 8 -4.27 2.06 6.50
N SER A 9 -3.61 2.88 5.68
CA SER A 9 -2.15 2.79 5.51
C SER A 9 -1.37 3.32 6.71
N LYS A 10 -1.90 4.32 7.42
CA LYS A 10 -1.33 4.79 8.68
C LYS A 10 -1.45 3.72 9.76
N HIS A 11 -2.58 3.00 9.81
CA HIS A 11 -2.76 1.90 10.74
C HIS A 11 -1.80 0.74 10.46
N LEU A 12 -1.64 0.33 9.20
CA LEU A 12 -0.65 -0.71 8.89
C LEU A 12 0.78 -0.26 9.20
N LEU A 13 1.14 0.99 8.91
CA LEU A 13 2.45 1.51 9.32
C LEU A 13 2.66 1.34 10.83
N ASN A 14 1.62 1.54 11.65
CA ASN A 14 1.69 1.32 13.08
C ASN A 14 1.90 -0.16 13.43
N VAL A 15 1.19 -1.08 12.76
CA VAL A 15 1.40 -2.53 12.94
C VAL A 15 2.84 -2.93 12.58
N ILE A 16 3.39 -2.43 11.48
CA ILE A 16 4.79 -2.65 11.09
C ILE A 16 5.74 -2.06 12.12
N LYS A 17 5.49 -0.84 12.60
CA LYS A 17 6.34 -0.22 13.63
C LYS A 17 6.34 -1.04 14.91
N ASN A 18 5.19 -1.58 15.31
CA ASN A 18 5.08 -2.45 16.47
C ASN A 18 5.80 -3.78 16.27
N SER A 19 5.75 -4.37 15.07
CA SER A 19 6.45 -5.63 14.79
C SER A 19 7.97 -5.51 14.89
N ARG A 20 8.53 -4.29 14.77
CA ARG A 20 9.98 -4.04 14.93
C ARG A 20 10.52 -4.36 16.32
N PHE A 21 9.68 -4.25 17.35
CA PHE A 21 10.07 -4.52 18.73
C PHE A 21 10.03 -6.01 19.09
N SER A 22 9.49 -6.86 18.20
CA SER A 22 9.47 -8.31 18.38
C SER A 22 10.87 -8.93 18.23
N SER A 23 11.08 -10.09 18.86
CA SER A 23 12.28 -10.90 18.64
C SER A 23 12.38 -11.35 17.18
N ASP A 24 13.60 -11.65 16.72
CA ASP A 24 13.82 -12.03 15.32
C ASP A 24 13.07 -13.32 14.93
N ASP A 25 12.93 -14.27 15.86
CA ASP A 25 12.15 -15.49 15.62
C ASP A 25 10.65 -15.20 15.51
N LEU A 26 10.14 -14.26 16.29
CA LEU A 26 8.74 -13.84 16.18
C LEU A 26 8.48 -13.05 14.89
N LYS A 27 9.42 -12.20 14.47
CA LYS A 27 9.34 -11.47 13.19
C LYS A 27 9.26 -12.42 11.99
N LYS A 28 10.00 -13.53 11.99
CA LYS A 28 9.92 -14.56 10.93
C LYS A 28 8.51 -15.13 10.75
N VAL A 29 7.68 -15.13 11.79
CA VAL A 29 6.28 -15.59 11.73
C VAL A 29 5.33 -14.44 11.42
N VAL A 30 5.53 -13.28 12.06
CA VAL A 30 4.58 -12.15 12.00
C VAL A 30 4.69 -11.36 10.69
N ASP A 31 5.90 -11.10 10.18
CA ASP A 31 6.10 -10.26 8.99
C ASP A 31 5.49 -10.89 7.72
N PRO A 32 5.57 -12.22 7.48
CA PRO A 32 4.82 -12.86 6.40
C PRO A 32 3.30 -12.71 6.55
N VAL A 33 2.76 -12.84 7.76
CA VAL A 33 1.31 -12.69 8.02
C VAL A 33 0.85 -11.26 7.75
N ILE A 34 1.61 -10.26 8.21
CA ILE A 34 1.35 -8.85 7.90
C ILE A 34 1.36 -8.63 6.40
N SER A 35 2.38 -9.15 5.69
CA SER A 35 2.53 -9.00 4.23
C SER A 35 1.47 -9.76 3.42
N HIS A 36 0.94 -10.85 3.94
CA HIS A 36 -0.13 -11.59 3.30
C HIS A 36 -1.47 -10.87 3.42
N ASN A 37 -1.84 -10.48 4.65
CA ASN A 37 -3.07 -9.73 4.93
C ASN A 37 -3.06 -8.34 4.31
N ALA A 38 -1.85 -7.87 3.98
CA ALA A 38 -1.62 -6.61 3.36
C ALA A 38 -2.11 -6.50 1.92
N PHE A 39 -1.93 -7.57 1.15
CA PHE A 39 -1.79 -7.48 -0.29
C PHE A 39 -2.96 -6.77 -1.00
N MET A 40 -4.21 -7.13 -0.71
CA MET A 40 -5.38 -6.57 -1.42
C MET A 40 -5.80 -5.18 -0.94
N LYS A 41 -5.57 -4.90 0.35
CA LYS A 41 -5.90 -3.59 0.94
C LYS A 41 -4.78 -2.57 0.65
N HIS A 42 -3.56 -3.06 0.38
CA HIS A 42 -2.30 -2.41 0.00
C HIS A 42 -2.43 -1.14 -0.82
N PHE A 43 -2.39 -1.33 -2.13
CA PHE A 43 -2.27 -0.26 -3.09
C PHE A 43 -3.45 0.69 -3.06
N LYS A 44 -4.67 0.15 -2.94
CA LYS A 44 -5.88 0.97 -2.91
C LYS A 44 -5.93 1.86 -1.68
N ASN A 45 -5.74 1.31 -0.48
CA ASN A 45 -5.78 2.12 0.74
C ASN A 45 -4.59 3.06 0.82
N LEU A 46 -3.42 2.67 0.28
CA LEU A 46 -2.24 3.54 0.22
C LEU A 46 -2.45 4.72 -0.71
N LEU A 47 -2.90 4.48 -1.95
CA LEU A 47 -3.21 5.55 -2.90
C LEU A 47 -4.34 6.44 -2.36
N LEU A 48 -5.37 5.87 -1.72
CA LEU A 48 -6.44 6.64 -1.10
C LEU A 48 -5.92 7.51 0.05
N SER A 49 -5.11 6.95 0.94
CA SER A 49 -4.48 7.69 2.05
C SER A 49 -3.60 8.82 1.53
N MET A 50 -2.88 8.59 0.43
CA MET A 50 -2.05 9.60 -0.22
C MET A 50 -2.87 10.69 -0.92
N LEU A 51 -4.01 10.34 -1.54
CA LEU A 51 -4.91 11.30 -2.20
C LEU A 51 -5.52 12.30 -1.22
N VAL A 52 -5.78 11.88 0.02
CA VAL A 52 -6.32 12.73 1.08
C VAL A 52 -5.25 13.26 2.04
N ASP A 53 -3.95 13.03 1.77
CA ASP A 53 -2.87 13.56 2.62
C ASP A 53 -2.84 15.10 2.51
N GLU A 54 -2.62 15.78 3.62
CA GLU A 54 -2.55 17.25 3.68
C GLU A 54 -1.36 17.80 2.87
N ARG A 55 -0.29 17.01 2.72
CA ARG A 55 0.91 17.39 1.99
C ARG A 55 0.68 17.28 0.48
N ARG A 56 0.70 18.42 -0.21
CA ARG A 56 0.47 18.54 -1.65
C ARG A 56 1.32 17.59 -2.50
N HIS A 57 2.62 17.51 -2.22
CA HIS A 57 3.55 16.66 -2.97
C HIS A 57 3.19 15.16 -2.91
N ILE A 58 2.52 14.71 -1.85
CA ILE A 58 2.08 13.31 -1.71
C ILE A 58 0.82 13.06 -2.54
N ARG A 59 -0.13 13.99 -2.54
CA ARG A 59 -1.30 13.91 -3.41
C ARG A 59 -0.89 13.87 -4.88
N GLU A 60 0.02 14.74 -5.29
CA GLU A 60 0.57 14.75 -6.65
C GLU A 60 1.26 13.43 -7.00
N LEU A 61 2.02 12.86 -6.08
CA LEU A 61 2.65 11.55 -6.26
C LEU A 61 1.62 10.42 -6.42
N ALA A 62 0.51 10.44 -5.67
CA ALA A 62 -0.57 9.47 -5.85
C ALA A 62 -1.23 9.58 -7.22
N VAL A 63 -1.53 10.80 -7.69
CA VAL A 63 -2.10 11.02 -9.01
C VAL A 63 -1.17 10.48 -10.10
N ARG A 64 0.13 10.78 -10.03
CA ARG A 64 1.12 10.25 -10.99
C ARG A 64 1.15 8.72 -10.99
N ARG A 65 1.08 8.08 -9.82
CA ARG A 65 1.05 6.62 -9.70
C ARG A 65 -0.21 6.02 -10.30
N ILE A 66 -1.38 6.63 -10.09
CA ILE A 66 -2.65 6.20 -10.68
C ILE A 66 -2.60 6.32 -12.21
N VAL A 67 -2.12 7.45 -12.74
CA VAL A 67 -2.00 7.68 -14.18
C VAL A 67 -1.05 6.66 -14.81
N LYS A 68 0.11 6.41 -14.19
CA LYS A 68 1.07 5.40 -14.67
C LYS A 68 0.46 3.99 -14.69
N ALA A 69 -0.23 3.59 -13.61
CA ALA A 69 -0.86 2.28 -13.51
C ALA A 69 -2.00 2.06 -14.53
N ARG A 70 -2.70 3.14 -14.91
CA ARG A 70 -3.73 3.12 -15.98
C ARG A 70 -3.09 3.08 -17.37
N GLY A 71 -1.98 3.78 -17.58
CA GLY A 71 -1.27 3.80 -18.86
C GLY A 71 -0.57 2.49 -19.22
N SER A 72 -0.33 1.60 -18.25
CA SER A 72 0.31 0.30 -18.45
C SER A 72 -0.63 -0.86 -18.76
N SER A 73 -1.95 -0.65 -18.86
CA SER A 73 -2.91 -1.73 -19.15
C SER A 73 -3.05 -1.99 -20.65
N SER A 74 -2.15 -2.76 -21.24
CA SER A 74 -2.49 -3.55 -22.42
C SER A 74 -3.04 -4.89 -21.91
N THR A 75 -4.33 -5.13 -22.17
CA THR A 75 -5.06 -6.38 -21.86
C THR A 75 -5.35 -6.63 -20.38
N VAL A 76 -6.63 -6.93 -20.10
CA VAL A 76 -7.16 -7.36 -18.80
C VAL A 76 -6.67 -8.79 -18.52
N GLU A 77 -5.36 -8.97 -18.35
CA GLU A 77 -4.83 -10.23 -17.85
C GLU A 77 -5.19 -10.35 -16.38
N ARG A 78 -5.76 -11.50 -16.04
CA ARG A 78 -6.15 -11.95 -14.69
C ARG A 78 -5.16 -11.41 -13.65
N ARG A 79 -5.61 -10.47 -12.79
CA ARG A 79 -4.79 -9.89 -11.73
C ARG A 79 -4.13 -11.00 -10.93
N SER A 80 -2.83 -11.20 -11.12
CA SER A 80 -2.06 -12.17 -10.38
C SER A 80 -1.88 -11.69 -8.94
N PHE A 81 -2.04 -12.59 -7.98
CA PHE A 81 -1.71 -12.32 -6.59
C PHE A 81 -0.18 -12.29 -6.46
N ILE A 82 0.47 -11.19 -6.87
CA ILE A 82 1.92 -11.04 -6.77
C ILE A 82 2.24 -10.56 -5.35
N PHE A 83 2.83 -11.42 -4.53
CA PHE A 83 3.24 -11.02 -3.19
C PHE A 83 4.26 -9.87 -3.24
N HIS A 84 3.81 -8.66 -2.91
CA HIS A 84 4.68 -7.50 -2.87
C HIS A 84 5.42 -7.44 -1.54
N LYS A 85 6.74 -7.27 -1.61
CA LYS A 85 7.59 -7.17 -0.43
C LYS A 85 7.36 -5.83 0.26
N LEU A 86 6.74 -5.86 1.44
CA LEU A 86 6.60 -4.68 2.29
C LEU A 86 7.97 -4.25 2.84
N ASN A 87 8.18 -2.94 2.88
CA ASN A 87 9.33 -2.35 3.56
C ASN A 87 9.05 -2.24 5.06
N PHE A 88 9.44 -3.26 5.82
CA PHE A 88 9.31 -3.26 7.28
C PHE A 88 10.13 -2.18 7.99
N LYS A 89 11.07 -1.53 7.30
CA LYS A 89 11.87 -0.40 7.83
C LYS A 89 11.27 0.98 7.51
N ALA A 90 10.17 1.06 6.76
CA ALA A 90 9.54 2.31 6.34
C ALA A 90 9.17 3.23 7.52
N ASN A 91 9.64 4.47 7.56
CA ASN A 91 9.25 5.39 8.63
C ASN A 91 7.94 6.14 8.32
N GLN A 92 7.68 6.37 7.03
CA GLN A 92 6.44 6.94 6.53
C GLN A 92 5.66 5.91 5.71
N TYR A 93 4.35 6.09 5.63
CA TYR A 93 3.48 5.12 4.99
C TYR A 93 3.67 5.08 3.46
N ILE A 94 4.18 6.17 2.89
CA ILE A 94 4.53 6.29 1.47
C ILE A 94 5.70 5.39 1.04
N ASP A 95 6.56 5.00 1.99
CA ASP A 95 7.78 4.21 1.77
C ASP A 95 7.56 2.71 2.01
N MET A 96 6.34 2.31 2.37
CA MET A 96 6.00 0.92 2.72
C MET A 96 6.04 -0.02 1.52
N ILE A 97 5.90 0.53 0.31
CA ILE A 97 5.92 -0.21 -0.95
C ILE A 97 7.10 0.28 -1.77
N ASP A 98 7.89 -0.66 -2.30
CA ASP A 98 8.90 -0.35 -3.31
C ASP A 98 8.23 -0.21 -4.67
N TRP A 99 8.01 1.04 -5.09
CA TRP A 99 7.32 1.38 -6.32
C TRP A 99 8.10 1.07 -7.60
N PHE A 100 9.40 0.77 -7.50
CA PHE A 100 10.21 0.36 -8.65
C PHE A 100 10.09 -1.13 -8.94
N LYS A 101 9.76 -1.93 -7.92
CA LYS A 101 9.63 -3.39 -8.01
C LYS A 101 8.19 -3.88 -8.00
N CYS A 102 7.24 -2.95 -7.89
CA CYS A 102 5.82 -3.24 -7.90
C CYS A 102 5.23 -2.99 -9.28
N ASP A 103 4.79 -4.05 -9.94
CA ASP A 103 3.87 -3.96 -11.06
C ASP A 103 2.51 -3.52 -10.53
N VAL A 104 2.28 -2.21 -10.57
CA VAL A 104 1.02 -1.61 -10.13
C VAL A 104 -0.04 -1.98 -11.15
N THR A 105 -0.73 -3.08 -10.90
CA THR A 105 -1.95 -3.44 -11.62
C THR A 105 -3.02 -2.39 -11.32
N GLU A 106 -3.88 -2.12 -12.30
CA GLU A 106 -4.90 -1.08 -12.22
C GLU A 106 -5.70 -1.20 -10.90
N PRO A 107 -5.63 -0.20 -10.00
CA PRO A 107 -6.50 -0.18 -8.83
C PRO A 107 -7.95 -0.03 -9.32
N GLN A 108 -8.88 -0.87 -8.86
CA GLN A 108 -10.31 -0.61 -9.08
C GLN A 108 -10.68 0.70 -8.36
N LEU A 109 -10.57 1.80 -9.09
CA LEU A 109 -10.97 3.13 -8.66
C LEU A 109 -12.46 3.38 -8.92
N GLN A 110 -13.17 2.42 -9.54
CA GLN A 110 -14.60 2.51 -9.85
C GLN A 110 -15.50 2.65 -8.61
N LEU A 111 -15.03 2.34 -7.40
CA LEU A 111 -15.85 2.35 -6.18
C LEU A 111 -15.66 3.61 -5.30
N ILE A 112 -14.82 4.56 -5.71
CA ILE A 112 -14.44 5.73 -4.87
C ILE A 112 -15.09 7.03 -5.36
N LEU A 113 -15.77 7.03 -6.51
CA LEU A 113 -16.39 8.21 -7.13
C LEU A 113 -17.91 8.09 -7.33
N GLN A 114 -18.61 7.30 -6.51
CA GLN A 114 -20.09 7.31 -6.45
C GLN A 114 -20.57 7.96 -5.16
#